data_AF-A0A6C0L5N0-F1
#
_entry.id   AF-A0A6C0L5N0-F1
#
_cell.length_a   1.000
_cell.length_b   1.000
_cell.length_c   1.000
_cell.angle_alpha   90.00
_cell.angle_beta   90.00
_cell.angle_gamma   90.00
#
_symmetry.space_group_name_H-M   'P 1'
#
loop_
_entity.id
_entity.type
_entity.pdbx_description
1 polymer ?
#
loop_
_entity_poly.entity_id
_entity_poly.type
_entity_poly.pdbx_seq_one_letter_code
_entity_poly.pdbx_strand_id
1 'polypeptide(L)' 'MEHKLDWTETGSGNMGSITPTCACGWTGSPEYNYNDDQMTSAQRQWKHHMREVGQLRVGQPAPIYAGGHEVHQSTD' A
#
# COMPACT_ATOMS: atom_id res chain seq x y z
N MET A 1 7.35 3.07 16.58
CA MET A 1 6.30 2.47 15.74
C MET A 1 6.94 2.16 14.40
N GLU A 2 6.91 0.90 13.97
CA GLU A 2 7.52 0.46 12.72
C GLU A 2 6.57 0.78 11.56
N HIS A 3 7.06 1.47 10.53
CA HIS A 3 6.26 1.76 9.36
C HIS A 3 6.42 0.64 8.33
N LYS A 4 5.34 -0.11 8.12
CA LYS A 4 5.24 -1.16 7.10
C LYS A 4 4.18 -0.75 6.08
N LEU A 5 4.41 -1.06 4.80
CA LEU A 5 3.37 -0.94 3.79
C LEU A 5 2.48 -2.18 3.86
N ASP A 6 1.20 -1.93 3.99
CA ASP A 6 0.13 -2.92 3.90
C ASP A 6 -0.92 -2.41 2.90
N TRP A 7 -1.93 -3.20 2.55
CA TRP A 7 -3.01 -2.72 1.69
C TRP A 7 -4.32 -3.46 1.93
N THR A 8 -5.41 -2.76 1.64
CA THR A 8 -6.76 -3.33 1.63
C THR A 8 -7.21 -3.54 0.20
N GLU A 9 -7.64 -4.75 -0.14
CA GLU A 9 -8.17 -5.08 -1.46
C GLU A 9 -9.69 -4.96 -1.47
N THR A 10 -10.26 -4.36 -2.52
CA THR A 10 -11.70 -4.26 -2.74
C THR A 10 -12.02 -4.60 -4.19
N GLY A 11 -13.12 -5.32 -4.43
CA GLY A 11 -13.50 -5.76 -5.78
C GLY A 11 -12.70 -6.98 -6.25
N SER A 12 -12.97 -7.43 -7.49
CA SER A 12 -12.34 -8.63 -8.06
C SER A 12 -11.98 -8.43 -9.54
N GLY A 13 -10.88 -9.07 -9.97
CA GLY A 13 -10.42 -9.00 -11.36
C GLY A 13 -10.06 -7.57 -11.79
N ASN A 14 -10.45 -7.19 -13.00
CA ASN A 14 -10.19 -5.84 -13.57
C ASN A 14 -11.00 -4.72 -12.90
N MET A 15 -11.87 -5.04 -11.95
CA MET A 15 -12.61 -4.08 -11.13
C MET A 15 -12.08 -4.03 -9.69
N GLY A 16 -10.97 -4.71 -9.41
CA GLY A 16 -10.30 -4.63 -8.12
C GLY A 16 -9.62 -3.28 -7.88
N SER A 17 -9.39 -2.94 -6.63
CA SER A 17 -8.49 -1.87 -6.22
C SER A 17 -7.75 -2.26 -4.94
N ILE A 18 -6.55 -1.74 -4.76
CA ILE A 18 -5.81 -1.82 -3.50
C ILE A 18 -5.70 -0.43 -2.91
N THR A 19 -5.85 -0.30 -1.61
CA THR A 19 -5.62 0.96 -0.89
C THR A 19 -4.41 0.76 0.02
N PRO A 20 -3.29 1.45 -0.21
CA PRO A 20 -2.11 1.30 0.64
C PRO A 20 -2.38 1.87 2.02
N THR A 21 -1.95 1.15 3.06
CA THR A 21 -2.07 1.55 4.46
C THR A 21 -0.72 1.41 5.17
N CYS A 22 -0.61 2.03 6.34
CA CYS A 22 0.55 1.92 7.19
C CYS A 22 0.13 1.73 8.64
N ALA A 23 0.88 0.92 9.39
CA ALA A 23 0.66 0.64 10.81
C ALA A 23 0.63 1.91 11.69
N CYS A 24 1.11 3.05 11.20
CA CYS A 24 0.98 4.36 11.87
C CYS A 24 -0.39 5.02 11.72
N GLY A 25 -1.36 4.35 11.09
CA GLY A 25 -2.71 4.88 10.82
C GLY A 25 -2.84 5.67 9.52
N TRP A 26 -1.79 5.73 8.69
CA TRP A 26 -1.88 6.37 7.38
C TRP A 26 -2.63 5.48 6.38
N THR A 27 -3.47 6.11 5.56
CA THR A 27 -4.23 5.48 4.47
C THR A 27 -4.04 6.32 3.22
N GLY A 28 -3.57 5.71 2.14
CA GLY A 28 -3.42 6.36 0.84
C GLY A 28 -4.70 6.29 0.00
N SER A 29 -4.57 6.66 -1.26
CA SER A 29 -5.64 6.61 -2.25
C SER A 29 -5.75 5.21 -2.87
N PRO A 30 -6.97 4.73 -3.20
CA PRO A 30 -7.16 3.48 -3.92
C PRO A 30 -6.48 3.51 -5.31
N GLU A 31 -5.76 2.44 -5.62
CA GLU A 31 -5.16 2.16 -6.93
C GLU A 31 -5.95 1.03 -7.59
N TYR A 32 -6.49 1.28 -8.78
CA TYR A 32 -7.38 0.35 -9.47
C TYR A 32 -6.62 -0.61 -10.38
N ASN A 33 -7.12 -1.84 -10.48
CA ASN A 33 -6.49 -2.97 -11.17
C ASN A 33 -6.63 -2.92 -12.70
N TYR A 34 -6.79 -1.72 -13.28
CA TYR A 34 -6.91 -1.51 -14.72
C TYR A 34 -5.53 -1.54 -15.42
N ASN A 35 -4.43 -1.52 -14.67
CA ASN A 35 -3.06 -1.61 -15.17
C ASN A 35 -2.16 -2.46 -14.26
N ASP A 36 -1.10 -3.03 -14.82
CA ASP A 36 -0.07 -3.80 -14.09
C ASP A 36 0.76 -2.92 -13.11
N ASP A 37 0.47 -1.62 -13.06
CA ASP A 37 1.17 -0.62 -12.26
C ASP A 37 0.54 -0.40 -10.88
N GLN A 38 -0.55 -1.08 -10.54
CA GLN A 38 -1.30 -0.89 -9.30
C GLN A 38 -0.38 -0.94 -8.05
N MET A 39 0.48 -1.97 -7.97
CA MET A 39 1.43 -2.12 -6.86
C MET A 39 2.53 -1.05 -6.90
N THR A 40 2.97 -0.66 -8.10
CA THR A 40 3.97 0.40 -8.28
C THR A 40 3.44 1.74 -7.77
N SER A 41 2.18 2.06 -8.03
CA SER A 41 1.53 3.30 -7.56
C SER A 41 1.33 3.29 -6.04
N ALA A 42 0.84 2.17 -5.47
CA ALA A 42 0.73 2.00 -4.02
C ALA A 42 2.08 2.20 -3.31
N GLN A 43 3.17 1.66 -3.87
CA GLN A 43 4.52 1.88 -3.36
C GLN A 43 4.99 3.33 -3.47
N ARG A 44 4.63 4.06 -4.53
CA ARG A 44 4.97 5.48 -4.67
C ARG A 44 4.30 6.31 -3.58
N GLN A 45 3.02 6.06 -3.31
CA GLN A 45 2.30 6.72 -2.22
C GLN A 45 2.95 6.44 -0.86
N TRP A 46 3.31 5.18 -0.60
CA TRP A 46 3.98 4.84 0.65
C TRP A 46 5.37 5.46 0.79
N LYS A 47 6.17 5.49 -0.28
CA LYS A 47 7.46 6.20 -0.27
C LYS A 47 7.29 7.69 0.01
N HIS A 48 6.21 8.30 -0.48
CA HIS A 48 5.88 9.69 -0.17
C HIS A 48 5.57 9.86 1.32
N HIS A 49 4.64 9.06 1.85
CA HIS A 49 4.31 9.02 3.28
C HIS A 49 5.56 8.87 4.16
N MET A 50 6.43 7.93 3.82
CA MET A 50 7.66 7.67 4.56
C MET A 50 8.66 8.84 4.54
N ARG A 51 8.63 9.67 3.49
CA ARG A 51 9.39 10.94 3.46
C ARG A 51 8.76 11.99 4.37
N GLU A 52 7.43 12.11 4.38
CA GLU A 52 6.70 13.06 5.21
C GLU A 52 6.88 12.79 6.71
N VAL A 53 6.83 11.51 7.11
CA VAL A 53 7.06 11.10 8.52
C VAL A 53 8.54 11.05 8.91
N GLY A 54 9.45 11.44 8.01
CA GLY A 54 10.89 11.52 8.27
C GLY A 54 11.59 10.16 8.45
N GLN A 55 10.95 9.04 8.09
CA GLN A 55 11.53 7.71 8.18
C GLN A 55 12.35 7.30 6.95
N LEU A 56 12.15 7.94 5.80
CA LEU A 56 13.07 7.84 4.66
C LEU A 56 14.05 9.00 4.67
N ARG A 57 15.27 8.75 5.17
CA ARG A 57 16.42 9.60 4.83
C ARG A 57 16.80 9.36 3.38
N VAL A 58 17.08 10.44 2.64
CA VAL A 58 17.60 10.38 1.26
C VAL A 58 18.80 9.42 1.23
N GLY A 59 18.68 8.30 0.50
CA GLY A 59 19.76 7.31 0.33
C GLY A 59 19.58 5.96 1.04
N GLN A 60 18.52 5.72 1.83
CA GLN A 60 18.25 4.38 2.35
C GLN A 60 17.35 3.56 1.42
N PRO A 61 17.63 2.24 1.24
CA PRO A 61 16.78 1.36 0.45
C PRO A 61 15.41 1.23 1.13
N ALA A 62 14.34 1.27 0.33
CA ALA A 62 13.00 1.01 0.84
C ALA A 62 12.94 -0.42 1.43
N PRO A 63 12.30 -0.64 2.58
CA PRO A 63 12.18 -1.97 3.17
C PRO A 63 11.48 -2.92 2.20
N ILE A 64 12.01 -4.15 2.16
CA ILE A 64 11.55 -5.22 1.31
C ILE A 64 10.27 -5.80 1.91
N TYR A 65 9.27 -5.94 1.05
CA TYR A 65 7.91 -6.36 1.34
C TYR A 65 7.82 -7.76 1.97
N ALA A 66 7.07 -7.88 3.06
CA ALA A 66 6.52 -9.14 3.54
C ALA A 66 5.01 -9.09 3.30
N GLY A 67 4.58 -9.54 2.12
CA GLY A 67 3.17 -9.62 1.74
C GLY A 67 2.41 -10.47 2.74
N GLY A 68 1.43 -9.87 3.41
CA GLY A 68 0.47 -10.55 4.27
C GLY A 68 -0.91 -10.37 3.64
N HIS A 69 -1.46 -11.45 3.11
CA HIS A 69 -2.85 -11.49 2.64
C HIS A 69 -3.79 -11.40 3.83
N GLU A 70 -4.64 -10.39 3.88
CA GLU A 70 -5.95 -10.47 4.54
C GLU A 70 -7.03 -10.00 3.55
N VAL A 71 -7.54 -10.94 2.77
CA VAL A 71 -8.72 -10.74 1.94
C VAL A 71 -9.91 -10.70 2.88
N HIS A 72 -10.38 -9.50 3.23
CA HIS A 72 -11.69 -9.34 3.85
C HIS A 72 -12.76 -9.64 2.79
N GLN A 73 -13.12 -10.91 2.65
CA GLN A 73 -14.35 -11.30 1.96
C GLN A 73 -15.54 -10.84 2.81
N SER A 74 -16.17 -9.75 2.39
CA SER A 74 -17.51 -9.40 2.86
C SER A 74 -18.48 -10.48 2.35
N THR A 75 -18.91 -11.37 3.23
CA THR A 75 -20.04 -12.27 2.96
C THR A 75 -21.34 -11.48 3.17
N ASP A 76 -22.11 -11.33 2.10
CA ASP A 76 -23.56 -11.07 2.16
C ASP A 76 -24.30 -12.40 2.33
#